data_AF-A0A1M5ERC5-F1
#
_entry.id   AF-A0A1M5ERC5-F1
#
_cell.length_a   1.000
_cell.length_b   1.000
_cell.length_c   1.000
_cell.angle_alpha   90.00
_cell.angle_beta   90.00
_cell.angle_gamma   90.00
#
_symmetry.space_group_name_H-M   'P 1'
#
loop_
_entity.id
_entity.type
_entity.pdbx_description
1 polymer ?
#
loop_
_entity_poly.entity_id
_entity_poly.type
_entity_poly.pdbx_seq_one_letter_code
_entity_poly.pdbx_strand_id
1 'polypeptide(L)' 'MKEKVGLYHFCHKRNMWSVYQYTTVTETGSTARHIEDYGYFEDAVKAVYRLNGWGQPKNITKKF' A
#
# COMPACT_ATOMS: atom_id res chain seq x y z
N MET A 1 12.63 13.68 -3.03
CA MET A 1 11.38 12.92 -3.22
C MET A 1 11.54 11.61 -4.01
N LYS A 2 12.68 10.89 -3.91
CA LYS A 2 12.86 9.55 -4.51
C LYS A 2 12.61 8.39 -3.53
N GLU A 3 12.54 8.67 -2.24
CA GLU A 3 12.48 7.68 -1.16
C GLU A 3 11.22 6.81 -1.16
N LYS A 4 10.20 7.19 -1.94
CA LYS A 4 8.95 6.42 -2.06
C LYS A 4 8.95 5.43 -3.22
N VAL A 5 9.86 5.56 -4.20
CA VAL A 5 9.91 4.65 -5.35
C VAL A 5 10.26 3.25 -4.88
N GLY A 6 9.47 2.26 -5.30
CA GLY A 6 9.60 0.87 -4.86
C GLY A 6 8.81 0.53 -3.60
N LEU A 7 8.35 1.52 -2.83
CA LEU A 7 7.48 1.27 -1.68
C LEU A 7 6.06 0.91 -2.13
N TYR A 8 5.45 0.04 -1.34
CA TYR A 8 4.07 -0.40 -1.49
C TYR A 8 3.16 0.39 -0.57
N HIS A 9 1.96 0.68 -1.05
CA HIS A 9 0.89 1.30 -0.28
C HIS A 9 -0.45 0.68 -0.69
N PHE A 10 -1.49 0.88 0.12
CA PHE A 10 -2.83 0.44 -0.21
C PHE A 10 -3.80 1.62 -0.18
N CYS A 11 -4.90 1.52 -0.91
CA CYS A 11 -6.00 2.48 -0.81
C CYS A 11 -7.36 1.76 -0.86
N HIS A 12 -8.37 2.40 -0.28
CA HIS A 12 -9.73 1.89 -0.34
C HIS A 12 -10.39 2.30 -1.67
N LYS A 13 -10.88 1.33 -2.42
CA LYS A 13 -11.57 1.55 -3.68
C LYS A 13 -12.86 0.75 -3.70
N ARG A 14 -13.99 1.45 -3.74
CA ARG A 14 -15.36 0.89 -3.66
C ARG A 14 -15.53 0.09 -2.36
N ASN A 15 -15.33 -1.23 -2.41
CA ASN A 15 -15.46 -2.17 -1.30
C ASN A 15 -14.21 -3.04 -1.10
N MET A 16 -13.09 -2.68 -1.74
CA MET A 16 -11.85 -3.45 -1.71
C MET A 16 -10.67 -2.55 -1.35
N TRP A 17 -9.60 -3.18 -0.91
CA TRP A 17 -8.33 -2.57 -0.58
C TRP A 17 -7.31 -2.95 -1.64
N SER A 18 -7.02 -2.01 -2.53
CA SER A 18 -6.11 -2.22 -3.65
C SER A 18 -4.70 -1.83 -3.23
N VAL A 19 -3.74 -2.74 -3.38
CA VAL A 19 -2.32 -2.52 -3.14
C VAL A 19 -1.63 -2.07 -4.42
N TYR A 20 -0.78 -1.04 -4.29
CA TYR A 20 -0.01 -0.45 -5.36
C TYR A 20 1.45 -0.32 -4.96
N GLN A 21 2.34 -0.39 -5.93
CA GLN A 21 3.76 -0.07 -5.80
C GLN A 21 4.07 1.25 -6.48
N TYR A 22 4.72 2.19 -5.81
CA TYR A 22 5.18 3.41 -6.44
C TYR A 22 6.26 3.10 -7.48
N THR A 23 6.01 3.46 -8.74
CA THR A 23 6.97 3.28 -9.84
C THR A 23 7.73 4.57 -10.12
N THR A 24 7.03 5.70 -10.12
CA THR A 24 7.61 7.01 -10.39
C THR A 24 7.05 8.03 -9.40
N VAL A 25 7.92 8.81 -8.79
CA VAL A 25 7.54 9.91 -7.88
C VAL A 25 8.25 11.16 -8.36
N THR A 26 7.49 12.15 -8.81
CA THR A 26 7.96 13.47 -9.25
C THR A 26 7.56 14.52 -8.21
N GLU A 27 7.95 15.77 -8.44
CA GLU A 27 7.55 16.87 -7.54
C GLU A 27 6.06 17.20 -7.60
N THR A 28 5.43 16.92 -8.74
CA THR A 28 4.03 17.27 -9.02
C THR A 28 3.07 16.09 -8.93
N GLY A 29 3.58 14.86 -8.73
CA GLY A 29 2.73 13.68 -8.64
C GLY A 29 3.48 12.39 -8.44
N SER A 30 2.71 11.31 -8.36
CA SER A 30 3.24 9.96 -8.25
C SER A 30 2.42 9.00 -9.11
N THR A 31 3.11 8.08 -9.77
CA THR A 31 2.50 6.95 -10.46
C THR A 31 2.76 5.69 -9.64
N ALA A 32 1.75 4.83 -9.58
CA ALA A 32 1.85 3.55 -8.90
C ALA A 32 1.28 2.44 -9.78
N ARG A 33 1.91 1.27 -9.73
CA ARG A 33 1.48 0.05 -10.40
C ARG A 33 0.60 -0.75 -9.46
N HIS A 34 -0.56 -1.19 -9.94
CA HIS A 34 -1.44 -2.08 -9.18
C HIS A 34 -0.80 -3.47 -9.02
N ILE A 35 -0.91 -4.03 -7.82
CA ILE A 35 -0.35 -5.32 -7.45
C ILE A 35 -1.46 -6.34 -7.22
N GLU A 36 -2.34 -6.08 -6.26
CA GLU A 36 -3.39 -7.02 -5.85
C GLU A 36 -4.52 -6.29 -5.11
N ASP A 37 -5.71 -6.88 -5.09
CA ASP A 37 -6.88 -6.38 -4.36
C ASP A 37 -7.26 -7.33 -3.21
N TYR A 38 -7.55 -6.75 -2.05
CA TYR A 38 -7.97 -7.47 -0.85
C TYR A 38 -9.38 -7.09 -0.44
N GLY A 39 -10.16 -8.06 0.05
CA GLY A 39 -11.50 -7.81 0.59
C GLY A 39 -11.46 -7.13 1.96
N TYR A 40 -10.44 -7.44 2.78
CA TYR A 40 -10.32 -6.93 4.13
C TYR A 40 -9.15 -5.98 4.29
N PHE A 41 -9.34 -4.97 5.14
CA PHE A 41 -8.30 -3.99 5.47
C PHE A 41 -7.06 -4.67 6.04
N GLU A 42 -7.26 -5.67 6.89
CA GLU A 42 -6.16 -6.35 7.57
C GLU A 42 -5.24 -7.10 6.62
N ASP A 43 -5.81 -7.70 5.58
CA ASP A 43 -5.04 -8.40 4.56
C ASP A 43 -4.20 -7.43 3.74
N ALA A 44 -4.77 -6.28 3.35
CA ALA A 44 -4.03 -5.23 2.66
C ALA A 44 -2.89 -4.65 3.51
N VAL A 45 -3.11 -4.47 4.82
CA VAL A 45 -2.05 -4.02 5.75
C VAL A 45 -0.94 -5.06 5.84
N LYS A 46 -1.28 -6.33 6.06
CA LYS A 46 -0.30 -7.43 6.12
C LYS A 46 0.49 -7.54 4.81
N ALA A 47 -0.18 -7.42 3.67
CA ALA A 47 0.46 -7.47 2.36
C ALA A 47 1.47 -6.34 2.17
N VAL A 48 1.09 -5.09 2.46
CA VAL A 48 1.99 -3.94 2.33
C VAL A 48 3.18 -4.02 3.27
N TYR A 49 2.98 -4.43 4.52
CA TYR A 49 4.07 -4.60 5.49
C TYR A 49 5.06 -5.68 5.04
N ARG A 50 4.55 -6.81 4.54
CA ARG A 50 5.36 -7.89 3.99
C ARG A 50 6.15 -7.43 2.75
N LEU A 51 5.48 -6.76 1.82
CA LEU A 51 6.08 -6.31 0.55
C LEU A 51 7.15 -5.24 0.77
N ASN A 52 6.97 -4.36 1.76
CA ASN A 52 7.97 -3.36 2.14
C ASN A 52 9.07 -3.90 3.07
N GLY A 53 8.98 -5.14 3.55
CA GLY A 53 9.93 -5.69 4.51
C GLY A 53 9.87 -5.03 5.89
N TRP A 54 8.76 -4.39 6.25
CA TRP A 54 8.59 -3.68 7.54
C TRP A 54 8.32 -4.61 8.74
N GLY A 55 8.34 -5.93 8.52
CA GLY A 55 8.00 -6.93 9.52
C GLY A 55 6.49 -7.11 9.67
N GLN A 56 6.03 -7.48 10.87
CA GLN A 56 4.60 -7.66 11.14
C GLN A 56 3.97 -6.38 11.70
N PRO A 57 2.76 -6.00 11.23
CA PRO A 57 2.04 -4.86 11.77
C PRO A 57 1.63 -5.16 13.23
N LYS A 58 2.12 -4.34 14.17
CA LYS A 58 1.88 -4.54 15.61
C LYS A 58 0.43 -4.27 16.03
N ASN A 59 -0.26 -3.37 15.33
CA ASN A 59 -1.65 -3.02 15.57
C ASN A 59 -2.35 -2.77 14.23
N ILE A 60 -3.28 -3.65 13.85
CA ILE A 60 -4.12 -3.46 12.67
C ILE A 60 -5.46 -2.88 13.12
N THR A 61 -5.46 -1.61 13.53
CA THR A 61 -6.70 -0.90 13.86
C THR A 61 -7.16 -0.09 12.66
N LYS A 62 -8.32 -0.42 12.11
CA LYS A 62 -9.00 0.42 11.12
C LYS A 62 -9.54 1.65 11.82
N LYS A 63 -8.85 2.79 11.74
CA LYS A 63 -9.44 4.08 12.12
C LYS A 63 -10.39 4.47 10.99
N PHE A 64 -11.69 4.27 11.24
CA PHE A 64 -12.77 4.79 10.41
C PHE A 64 -12.84 6.31 10.55
#